data_AF-U3TYH3-F1
#
_entry.id   AF-U3TYH3-F1
#
_cell.length_a   1.000
_cell.length_b   1.000
_cell.length_c   1.000
_cell.angle_alpha   90.00
_cell.angle_beta   90.00
_cell.angle_gamma   90.00
#
_symmetry.space_group_name_H-M   'P 1'
#
loop_
_entity.id
_entity.type
_entity.pdbx_description
1 polymer ?
#
loop_
_entity_poly.entity_id
_entity_poly.type
_entity_poly.pdbx_seq_one_letter_code
_entity_poly.pdbx_strand_id
1 'polypeptide(L)'
;MITLWLNARITLMKSLPYAVVILLFPVAGAALAASSTCPPLSKNITSSNNWIMLGGDAKGAVRQVVAGEFGKDVNSQKRVLGQFDQCGDLMVADITYDKSGGNVVLSMEQHIARVQRGWVADYAYLVKVTRAGKEEVVDNRQGTISWQMGQHGNIISASDKFTSMGKKGFTDTTYRYDKHFRLEKSIARGSDALTNGENT
;
A
#
# COMPACT_ATOMS: atom_id res chain seq x y z
N MET A 1 -34.50 -87.21 8.91
CA MET A 1 -33.66 -88.42 9.05
C MET A 1 -32.21 -87.98 9.03
N ILE A 2 -31.49 -88.36 10.09
CA ILE A 2 -30.11 -88.01 10.43
C ILE A 2 -29.16 -88.84 9.58
N THR A 3 -28.10 -88.24 9.01
CA THR A 3 -26.73 -88.77 9.16
C THR A 3 -25.68 -87.70 8.85
N LEU A 4 -24.99 -87.26 9.91
CA LEU A 4 -23.67 -86.64 9.88
C LEU A 4 -22.64 -87.76 9.66
N TRP A 5 -21.62 -87.55 8.82
CA TRP A 5 -20.27 -88.08 9.07
C TRP A 5 -19.22 -87.12 8.55
N LEU A 6 -18.42 -86.63 9.50
CA LEU A 6 -17.17 -85.89 9.31
C LEU A 6 -16.10 -86.87 8.84
N ASN A 7 -15.21 -86.48 7.92
CA ASN A 7 -13.88 -87.07 7.84
C ASN A 7 -12.86 -85.99 7.52
N ALA A 8 -12.02 -85.72 8.52
CA ALA A 8 -10.88 -84.85 8.47
C ALA A 8 -9.73 -85.49 7.69
N ARG A 9 -9.07 -84.74 6.81
CA ARG A 9 -7.65 -84.92 6.52
C ARG A 9 -6.98 -83.54 6.42
N ILE A 10 -6.42 -83.14 7.54
CA ILE A 10 -5.40 -82.10 7.62
C ILE A 10 -4.12 -82.72 7.06
N THR A 11 -3.58 -82.16 5.98
CA THR A 11 -2.18 -82.37 5.59
C THR A 11 -1.50 -81.02 5.57
N LEU A 12 -0.57 -80.88 6.51
CA LEU A 12 0.24 -79.70 6.79
C LEU A 12 1.31 -79.55 5.69
N MET A 13 1.38 -78.41 4.99
CA MET A 13 2.57 -78.05 4.20
C MET A 13 2.94 -76.58 4.39
N LYS A 14 3.83 -76.42 5.37
CA LYS A 14 4.95 -75.49 5.52
C LYS A 14 5.05 -74.26 4.59
N SER A 15 4.98 -73.10 5.26
CA SER A 15 5.89 -71.95 5.21
C SER A 15 6.15 -71.24 3.88
N LEU A 16 5.70 -69.98 3.79
CA LEU A 16 6.51 -68.81 3.38
C LEU A 16 5.66 -67.53 3.58
N PRO A 17 5.98 -66.65 4.55
CA PRO A 17 5.30 -65.36 4.67
C PRO A 17 5.92 -64.36 3.70
N TYR A 18 5.19 -64.04 2.63
CA TYR A 18 5.49 -62.86 1.81
C TYR A 18 5.14 -61.61 2.61
N ALA A 19 6.16 -60.96 3.15
CA ALA A 19 6.07 -59.61 3.68
C ALA A 19 5.67 -58.66 2.54
N VAL A 20 4.41 -58.26 2.49
CA VAL A 20 3.93 -57.19 1.62
C VAL A 20 4.41 -55.87 2.24
N VAL A 21 5.54 -55.37 1.75
CA VAL A 21 5.99 -54.00 2.01
C VAL A 21 5.05 -53.06 1.26
N ILE A 22 4.09 -52.49 1.98
CA ILE A 22 3.28 -51.38 1.48
C ILE A 22 4.19 -50.15 1.42
N LEU A 23 4.72 -49.87 0.23
CA LEU A 23 5.33 -48.58 -0.09
C LEU A 23 4.24 -47.50 -0.04
N LEU A 24 4.09 -46.89 1.13
CA LEU A 24 3.47 -45.58 1.29
C LEU A 24 4.24 -44.59 0.42
N PHE A 25 3.75 -44.32 -0.79
CA PHE A 25 4.14 -43.13 -1.53
C PHE A 25 3.44 -41.94 -0.86
N PRO A 26 4.15 -41.04 -0.17
CA PRO A 26 3.60 -39.74 0.08
C PRO A 26 3.55 -39.07 -1.29
N VAL A 27 2.37 -38.96 -1.88
CA VAL A 27 2.12 -37.95 -2.92
C VAL A 27 2.22 -36.61 -2.19
N ALA A 28 3.45 -36.16 -2.00
CA ALA A 28 3.76 -34.79 -1.67
C ALA A 28 3.29 -33.98 -2.87
N GLY A 29 2.03 -33.56 -2.83
CA GLY A 29 1.55 -32.47 -3.65
C GLY A 29 2.38 -31.26 -3.26
N ALA A 30 3.50 -31.06 -3.94
CA ALA A 30 4.13 -29.76 -4.00
C ALA A 30 3.07 -28.83 -4.58
N ALA A 31 2.35 -28.13 -3.70
CA ALA A 31 1.65 -26.94 -4.08
C ALA A 31 2.73 -26.04 -4.67
N LEU A 32 2.81 -26.01 -6.00
CA LEU A 32 3.55 -25.01 -6.72
C LEU A 32 2.98 -23.69 -6.23
N ALA A 33 3.68 -23.06 -5.30
CA ALA A 33 3.47 -21.65 -5.00
C ALA A 33 3.75 -20.96 -6.33
N ALA A 34 2.68 -20.70 -7.09
CA ALA A 34 2.76 -19.87 -8.27
C ALA A 34 3.30 -18.53 -7.76
N SER A 35 4.59 -18.28 -7.99
CA SER A 35 5.10 -16.94 -7.86
C SER A 35 4.36 -16.16 -8.94
N SER A 36 3.30 -15.45 -8.56
CA SER A 36 2.62 -14.56 -9.47
C SER A 36 3.64 -13.50 -9.86
N THR A 37 4.24 -13.70 -11.03
CA THR A 37 5.18 -12.75 -11.60
C THR A 37 4.43 -11.45 -11.79
N CYS A 38 4.98 -10.36 -11.25
CA CYS A 38 4.38 -9.04 -11.41
C CYS A 38 4.25 -8.67 -12.88
N PRO A 39 3.22 -7.89 -13.24
CA PRO A 39 3.06 -7.39 -14.60
C PRO A 39 4.34 -6.71 -15.14
N PRO A 40 4.53 -6.68 -16.47
CA PRO A 40 5.61 -5.92 -17.08
C PRO A 40 5.60 -4.46 -16.60
N LEU A 41 6.79 -3.91 -16.34
CA LEU A 41 7.00 -2.54 -15.89
C LEU A 41 6.39 -2.20 -14.51
N SER A 42 5.87 -3.17 -13.75
CA SER A 42 5.30 -2.93 -12.41
C SER A 42 6.21 -2.09 -11.53
N LYS A 43 7.52 -2.32 -11.54
CA LYS A 43 8.47 -1.53 -10.74
C LYS A 43 8.45 -0.04 -11.06
N ASN A 44 8.33 0.35 -12.33
CA ASN A 44 8.29 1.77 -12.70
C ASN A 44 6.93 2.39 -12.36
N ILE A 45 5.86 1.61 -12.57
CA ILE A 45 4.49 2.00 -12.25
C ILE A 45 4.34 2.23 -10.75
N THR A 46 4.77 1.26 -9.93
CA THR A 46 4.68 1.34 -8.47
C THR A 46 5.54 2.46 -7.93
N SER A 47 6.76 2.63 -8.44
CA SER A 47 7.62 3.75 -8.07
C SER A 47 6.95 5.10 -8.36
N SER A 48 6.39 5.28 -9.56
CA SER A 48 5.69 6.52 -9.91
C SER A 48 4.42 6.75 -9.08
N ASN A 49 3.63 5.70 -8.83
CA ASN A 49 2.44 5.78 -7.98
C ASN A 49 2.80 6.15 -6.53
N ASN A 50 3.86 5.55 -5.98
CA ASN A 50 4.36 5.85 -4.65
C ASN A 50 4.89 7.29 -4.57
N TRP A 51 5.58 7.78 -5.60
CA TRP A 51 5.96 9.19 -5.70
C TRP A 51 4.75 10.13 -5.66
N ILE A 52 3.69 9.80 -6.38
CA ILE A 52 2.44 10.58 -6.41
C ILE A 52 1.75 10.61 -5.04
N MET A 53 1.68 9.48 -4.34
CA MET A 53 0.92 9.37 -3.09
C MET A 53 1.72 9.73 -1.84
N LEU A 54 3.00 9.36 -1.78
CA LEU A 54 3.83 9.41 -0.58
C LEU A 54 4.93 10.48 -0.64
N GLY A 55 5.20 11.02 -1.83
CA GLY A 55 6.31 11.94 -2.07
C GLY A 55 7.68 11.24 -2.07
N GLY A 56 7.72 9.95 -2.39
CA GLY A 56 8.94 9.14 -2.47
C GLY A 56 8.64 7.68 -2.80
N ASP A 57 9.70 6.90 -3.02
CA ASP A 57 9.60 5.45 -3.28
C ASP A 57 10.17 4.63 -2.11
N ALA A 58 9.62 3.44 -1.89
CA ALA A 58 10.02 2.53 -0.81
C ALA A 58 10.22 1.11 -1.36
N LYS A 59 11.26 0.40 -0.90
CA LYS A 59 11.57 -0.97 -1.35
C LYS A 59 11.19 -1.99 -0.28
N GLY A 60 10.22 -2.90 -0.44
CA GLY A 60 9.96 -4.04 0.47
C GLY A 60 8.54 -4.08 1.07
N ALA A 61 8.12 -5.23 1.59
CA ALA A 61 6.70 -5.58 1.85
C ALA A 61 6.00 -4.78 2.97
N VAL A 62 6.69 -4.46 4.07
CA VAL A 62 6.17 -3.59 5.13
C VAL A 62 7.24 -2.54 5.42
N ARG A 63 6.86 -1.27 5.36
CA ARG A 63 7.80 -0.17 5.58
C ARG A 63 7.19 0.85 6.52
N GLN A 64 7.72 0.86 7.75
CA GLN A 64 7.69 2.05 8.57
C GLN A 64 8.93 2.88 8.25
N VAL A 65 8.72 4.08 7.72
CA VAL A 65 9.77 5.09 7.57
C VAL A 65 9.49 6.19 8.57
N VAL A 66 10.44 6.40 9.48
CA VAL A 66 10.46 7.57 10.34
C VAL A 66 11.64 8.41 9.89
N ALA A 67 11.36 9.60 9.37
CA ALA A 67 12.36 10.60 9.04
C ALA A 67 12.18 11.77 10.01
N GLY A 68 13.26 12.24 10.60
CA GLY A 68 13.23 13.38 11.51
C GLY A 68 14.40 14.30 11.24
N GLU A 69 14.14 15.60 11.30
CA GLU A 69 15.16 16.63 11.24
C GLU A 69 15.14 17.39 12.56
N PHE A 70 16.28 17.42 13.25
CA PHE A 70 16.44 18.14 14.51
C PHE A 70 17.59 19.13 14.38
N GLY A 71 17.36 20.38 14.76
CA GLY A 71 18.32 21.46 14.72
C GLY A 71 17.94 22.61 15.65
N LYS A 72 18.80 23.63 15.76
CA LYS A 72 18.62 24.76 16.69
C LYS A 72 17.27 25.47 16.54
N ASP A 73 16.73 25.52 15.32
CA ASP A 73 15.53 26.27 14.97
C ASP A 73 14.49 25.44 14.19
N VAL A 74 14.70 24.12 14.08
CA VAL A 74 13.79 23.20 13.36
C VAL A 74 13.72 21.87 14.11
N ASN A 75 12.51 21.48 14.46
CA ASN A 75 12.19 20.12 14.88
C ASN A 75 11.08 19.63 13.94
N SER A 76 11.39 18.65 13.09
CA SER A 76 10.42 18.03 12.20
C SER A 76 10.47 16.51 12.33
N GLN A 77 9.30 15.88 12.28
CA GLN A 77 9.14 14.44 12.30
C GLN A 77 8.08 14.05 11.28
N LYS A 78 8.48 13.27 10.28
CA LYS A 78 7.59 12.58 9.35
C LYS A 78 7.59 11.09 9.67
N ARG A 79 6.41 10.52 9.89
CA ARG A 79 6.22 9.07 10.02
C ARG A 79 5.31 8.59 8.91
N VAL A 80 5.74 7.57 8.20
CA VAL A 80 4.95 6.85 7.20
C VAL A 80 4.94 5.38 7.60
N LEU A 81 3.76 4.81 7.80
CA LEU A 81 3.56 3.39 8.03
C LEU A 81 2.78 2.82 6.84
N GLY A 82 3.49 2.22 5.89
CA GLY A 82 2.90 1.67 4.67
C GLY A 82 2.95 0.13 4.61
N GLN A 83 1.90 -0.47 4.06
CA GLN A 83 1.84 -1.87 3.68
C GLN A 83 1.75 -1.98 2.16
N PHE A 84 2.56 -2.86 1.57
CA PHE A 84 2.66 -3.02 0.12
C PHE A 84 2.38 -4.46 -0.27
N ASP A 85 1.80 -4.67 -1.45
CA ASP A 85 1.68 -6.01 -2.01
C ASP A 85 3.03 -6.53 -2.54
N GLN A 86 3.05 -7.77 -3.01
CA GLN A 86 4.25 -8.43 -3.54
C GLN A 86 4.88 -7.73 -4.76
N CYS A 87 4.11 -6.89 -5.46
CA CYS A 87 4.56 -6.11 -6.61
C CYS A 87 4.98 -4.69 -6.24
N GLY A 88 4.80 -4.32 -4.98
CA GLY A 88 5.18 -3.01 -4.43
C GLY A 88 4.09 -1.96 -4.56
N ASP A 89 2.85 -2.33 -4.90
CA ASP A 89 1.73 -1.39 -4.87
C ASP A 89 1.33 -1.13 -3.41
N LEU A 90 1.05 0.13 -3.10
CA LEU A 90 0.56 0.52 -1.78
C LEU A 90 -0.83 -0.08 -1.53
N MET A 91 -1.01 -0.74 -0.39
CA MET A 91 -2.30 -1.26 0.07
C MET A 91 -2.96 -0.30 1.05
N VAL A 92 -2.18 0.18 2.02
CA VAL A 92 -2.60 1.16 3.03
C VAL A 92 -1.38 1.93 3.54
N ALA A 93 -1.54 3.21 3.87
CA ALA A 93 -0.55 3.99 4.60
C ALA A 93 -1.19 4.92 5.62
N ASP A 94 -0.59 5.00 6.81
CA ASP A 94 -0.83 6.06 7.78
C ASP A 94 0.39 6.99 7.81
N ILE A 95 0.14 8.30 7.68
CA ILE A 95 1.17 9.32 7.59
C ILE A 95 0.90 10.38 8.64
N THR A 96 1.92 10.72 9.42
CA THR A 96 1.92 11.90 10.28
C THR A 96 3.10 12.79 9.95
N TYR A 97 2.91 14.09 10.02
CA TYR A 97 3.98 15.06 9.88
C TYR A 97 3.79 16.21 10.86
N ASP A 98 4.75 16.35 11.76
CA ASP A 98 4.82 17.44 12.72
C ASP A 98 6.08 18.25 12.46
N LYS A 99 5.94 19.58 12.39
CA LYS A 99 7.07 20.49 12.26
C LYS A 99 6.85 21.70 13.14
N SER A 100 7.81 21.98 14.00
CA SER A 100 7.92 23.24 14.74
C SER A 100 9.23 23.94 14.39
N GLY A 101 9.15 25.22 14.06
CA GLY A 101 10.34 26.03 13.81
C GLY A 101 10.05 27.51 13.99
N GLY A 102 10.89 28.21 14.74
CA GLY A 102 10.67 29.61 15.11
C GLY A 102 9.30 29.80 15.78
N ASN A 103 8.44 30.60 15.16
CA ASN A 103 7.08 30.87 15.62
C ASN A 103 6.00 30.09 14.87
N VAL A 104 6.35 29.06 14.08
CA VAL A 104 5.40 28.30 13.26
C VAL A 104 5.32 26.84 13.71
N VAL A 105 4.11 26.31 13.78
CA VAL A 105 3.81 24.90 14.03
C VAL A 105 2.91 24.38 12.91
N LEU A 106 3.29 23.25 12.33
CA LEU A 106 2.51 22.49 11.35
C LEU A 106 2.29 21.08 11.90
N SER A 107 1.05 20.60 11.85
CA SER A 107 0.68 19.22 12.13
C SER A 107 -0.16 18.69 10.98
N MET A 108 0.10 17.46 10.53
CA MET A 108 -0.63 16.81 9.46
C MET A 108 -0.83 15.32 9.78
N GLU A 109 -2.00 14.82 9.42
CA GLU A 109 -2.32 13.41 9.38
C GLU A 109 -2.94 13.04 8.03
N GLN A 110 -2.66 11.84 7.56
CA GLN A 110 -3.23 11.30 6.33
C GLN A 110 -3.34 9.78 6.42
N HIS A 111 -4.47 9.26 5.97
CA HIS A 111 -4.71 7.82 5.80
C HIS A 111 -4.98 7.54 4.33
N ILE A 112 -4.21 6.65 3.71
CA ILE A 112 -4.35 6.24 2.31
C ILE A 112 -4.79 4.77 2.27
N ALA A 113 -5.79 4.42 1.47
CA ALA A 113 -6.24 3.05 1.27
C ALA A 113 -6.44 2.73 -0.22
N ARG A 114 -6.06 1.51 -0.61
CA ARG A 114 -6.35 0.99 -1.95
C ARG A 114 -7.83 0.66 -2.08
N VAL A 115 -8.42 1.06 -3.20
CA VAL A 115 -9.80 0.76 -3.60
C VAL A 115 -9.81 0.12 -4.99
N GLN A 116 -10.97 -0.37 -5.44
CA GLN A 116 -11.07 -1.15 -6.68
C GLN A 116 -10.47 -0.48 -7.92
N ARG A 117 -10.53 0.87 -8.01
CA ARG A 117 -10.06 1.64 -9.19
C ARG A 117 -8.95 2.65 -8.88
N GLY A 118 -8.18 2.41 -7.82
CA GLY A 118 -7.06 3.27 -7.45
C GLY A 118 -6.92 3.40 -5.94
N TRP A 119 -6.80 4.62 -5.44
CA TRP A 119 -6.60 4.91 -4.02
C TRP A 119 -7.47 6.07 -3.57
N VAL A 120 -7.78 6.08 -2.28
CA VAL A 120 -8.41 7.21 -1.61
C VAL A 120 -7.55 7.58 -0.40
N ALA A 121 -7.44 8.87 -0.11
CA ALA A 121 -6.89 9.33 1.15
C ALA A 121 -7.76 10.37 1.81
N ASP A 122 -7.93 10.24 3.12
CA ASP A 122 -8.41 11.31 3.98
C ASP A 122 -7.21 11.99 4.63
N TYR A 123 -7.25 13.32 4.75
CA TYR A 123 -6.18 14.08 5.37
C TYR A 123 -6.72 15.28 6.14
N ALA A 124 -5.92 15.71 7.11
CA ALA A 124 -6.08 16.98 7.80
C ALA A 124 -4.70 17.59 8.08
N TYR A 125 -4.60 18.91 7.96
CA TYR A 125 -3.44 19.65 8.44
C TYR A 125 -3.86 20.97 9.10
N LEU A 126 -3.03 21.42 10.04
CA LEU A 126 -3.19 22.65 10.78
C LEU A 126 -1.87 23.39 10.83
N VAL A 127 -1.91 24.70 10.52
CA VAL A 127 -0.78 25.61 10.65
C VAL A 127 -1.13 26.67 11.67
N LYS A 128 -0.29 26.77 12.70
CA LYS A 128 -0.36 27.81 13.72
C LYS A 128 0.87 28.69 13.67
N VAL A 129 0.68 29.97 13.97
CA VAL A 129 1.78 30.90 14.22
C VAL A 129 1.64 31.54 15.59
N THR A 130 2.76 31.76 16.27
CA THR A 130 2.80 32.54 17.50
C THR A 130 3.00 34.02 17.16
N ARG A 131 2.06 34.87 17.58
CA ARG A 131 2.13 36.33 17.46
C ARG A 131 1.86 36.96 18.82
N ALA A 132 2.77 37.81 19.29
CA ALA A 132 2.67 38.47 20.60
C ALA A 132 2.35 37.49 21.76
N GLY A 133 2.96 36.29 21.73
CA GLY A 133 2.78 35.26 22.75
C GLY A 133 1.46 34.47 22.67
N LYS A 134 0.66 34.64 21.61
CA LYS A 134 -0.58 33.88 21.38
C LYS A 134 -0.47 33.03 20.11
N GLU A 135 -0.99 31.80 20.16
CA GLU A 135 -1.14 30.97 18.98
C GLU A 135 -2.36 31.43 18.16
N GLU A 136 -2.16 31.57 16.86
CA GLU A 136 -3.20 31.88 15.87
C GLU A 136 -3.17 30.83 14.77
N VAL A 137 -4.34 30.28 14.43
CA VAL A 137 -4.50 29.38 13.28
C VAL A 137 -4.48 30.20 12.00
N VAL A 138 -3.49 29.95 11.14
CA VAL A 138 -3.35 30.65 9.85
C VAL A 138 -3.74 29.80 8.65
N ASP A 139 -3.75 28.47 8.82
CA ASP A 139 -4.34 27.55 7.86
C ASP A 139 -4.86 26.32 8.61
N ASN A 140 -5.97 25.77 8.13
CA ASN A 140 -6.59 24.56 8.62
C ASN A 140 -7.34 23.96 7.45
N ARG A 141 -6.89 22.80 6.98
CA ARG A 141 -7.47 22.11 5.83
C ARG A 141 -7.70 20.65 6.15
N GLN A 142 -8.83 20.15 5.69
CA GLN A 142 -9.13 18.73 5.66
C GLN A 142 -9.82 18.38 4.35
N GLY A 143 -9.59 17.19 3.85
CA GLY A 143 -10.14 16.78 2.57
C GLY A 143 -9.96 15.31 2.28
N THR A 144 -10.46 14.94 1.10
CA THR A 144 -10.37 13.59 0.57
C THR A 144 -9.80 13.66 -0.85
N ILE A 145 -8.70 12.94 -1.08
CA ILE A 145 -8.07 12.77 -2.38
C ILE A 145 -8.49 11.42 -2.94
N SER A 146 -8.90 11.39 -4.21
CA SER A 146 -9.17 10.16 -4.96
C SER A 146 -8.23 10.08 -6.15
N TRP A 147 -7.37 9.06 -6.18
CA TRP A 147 -6.50 8.77 -7.31
C TRP A 147 -7.12 7.72 -8.21
N GLN A 148 -7.23 8.02 -9.50
CA GLN A 148 -7.77 7.11 -10.50
C GLN A 148 -6.64 6.38 -11.22
N MET A 149 -6.79 5.06 -11.26
CA MET A 149 -5.87 4.16 -11.95
C MET A 149 -6.24 3.99 -13.43
N GLY A 150 -5.24 4.02 -14.30
CA GLY A 150 -5.34 3.71 -15.73
C GLY A 150 -5.25 2.20 -16.00
N GLN A 151 -5.30 1.83 -17.29
CA GLN A 151 -5.33 0.43 -17.72
C GLN A 151 -4.09 -0.38 -17.32
N HIS A 152 -2.94 0.28 -17.15
CA HIS A 152 -1.69 -0.39 -16.79
C HIS A 152 -1.42 -0.42 -15.28
N GLY A 153 -2.30 0.15 -14.46
CA GLY A 153 -2.09 0.26 -13.02
C GLY A 153 -1.44 1.58 -12.57
N ASN A 154 -1.06 2.47 -13.50
CA ASN A 154 -0.52 3.79 -13.18
C ASN A 154 -1.63 4.79 -12.83
N ILE A 155 -1.37 5.72 -11.91
CA ILE A 155 -2.29 6.81 -11.58
C ILE A 155 -2.34 7.81 -12.72
N ILE A 156 -3.49 8.02 -13.35
CA ILE A 156 -3.64 8.93 -14.49
C ILE A 156 -4.23 10.29 -14.10
N SER A 157 -4.97 10.32 -12.99
CA SER A 157 -5.54 11.54 -12.44
C SER A 157 -5.76 11.44 -10.93
N ALA A 158 -5.91 12.59 -10.30
CA ALA A 158 -6.36 12.73 -8.91
C ALA A 158 -7.43 13.82 -8.82
N SER A 159 -8.35 13.69 -7.87
CA SER A 159 -9.29 14.74 -7.49
C SER A 159 -9.27 14.88 -5.98
N ASP A 160 -8.96 16.08 -5.50
CA ASP A 160 -9.02 16.47 -4.09
C ASP A 160 -10.24 17.35 -3.87
N LYS A 161 -11.05 17.03 -2.86
CA LYS A 161 -12.12 17.88 -2.34
C LYS A 161 -11.84 18.19 -0.89
N PHE A 162 -11.76 19.47 -0.57
CA PHE A 162 -11.34 19.90 0.75
C PHE A 162 -12.17 21.07 1.29
N THR A 163 -12.07 21.27 2.60
CA THR A 163 -12.45 22.50 3.29
C THR A 163 -11.19 23.12 3.86
N SER A 164 -10.87 24.36 3.48
CA SER A 164 -9.75 25.14 4.02
C SER A 164 -10.30 26.41 4.66
N MET A 165 -9.98 26.63 5.94
CA MET A 165 -10.47 27.78 6.72
C MET A 165 -11.99 28.00 6.59
N GLY A 166 -12.75 26.89 6.62
CA GLY A 166 -14.22 26.89 6.49
C GLY A 166 -14.76 27.04 5.07
N LYS A 167 -13.91 27.19 4.05
CA LYS A 167 -14.30 27.33 2.64
C LYS A 167 -14.07 26.05 1.87
N LYS A 168 -15.07 25.62 1.10
CA LYS A 168 -14.95 24.46 0.20
C LYS A 168 -14.04 24.78 -0.98
N GLY A 169 -13.25 23.79 -1.39
CA GLY A 169 -12.39 23.87 -2.55
C GLY A 169 -12.15 22.50 -3.19
N PHE A 170 -11.48 22.51 -4.33
CA PHE A 170 -11.08 21.32 -5.05
C PHE A 170 -9.77 21.54 -5.81
N THR A 171 -9.08 20.43 -6.10
CA THR A 171 -7.94 20.38 -7.03
C THR A 171 -8.01 19.09 -7.84
N ASP A 172 -8.00 19.21 -9.16
CA ASP A 172 -7.88 18.09 -10.09
C ASP A 172 -6.47 18.07 -10.70
N THR A 173 -5.86 16.90 -10.70
CA THR A 173 -4.50 16.69 -11.22
C THR A 173 -4.51 15.63 -12.32
N THR A 174 -3.73 15.84 -13.37
CA THR A 174 -3.47 14.84 -14.42
C THR A 174 -1.99 14.53 -14.50
N TYR A 175 -1.65 13.27 -14.80
CA TYR A 175 -0.27 12.78 -14.83
C TYR A 175 0.11 12.28 -16.22
N ARG A 176 1.34 12.57 -16.64
CA ARG A 176 1.92 12.10 -17.90
C ARG A 176 3.18 11.30 -17.63
N TYR A 177 3.43 10.35 -18.52
CA TYR A 177 4.44 9.33 -18.37
C TYR A 177 5.24 9.14 -19.65
N ASP A 178 6.48 8.70 -19.48
CA ASP A 178 7.29 8.19 -20.57
C ASP A 178 6.81 6.79 -21.02
N LYS A 179 7.41 6.26 -22.08
CA LYS A 179 7.08 4.91 -22.61
C LYS A 179 7.36 3.75 -21.64
N HIS A 180 8.06 4.00 -20.53
CA HIS A 180 8.37 3.01 -19.51
C HIS A 180 7.58 3.25 -18.21
N PHE A 181 6.54 4.09 -18.24
CA PHE A 181 5.72 4.48 -17.09
C PHE A 181 6.50 5.17 -15.96
N ARG A 182 7.53 5.94 -16.30
CA ARG A 182 8.15 6.90 -15.38
C ARG A 182 7.37 8.21 -15.46
N LEU A 183 6.96 8.73 -14.31
CA LEU A 183 6.28 10.03 -14.23
C LEU A 183 7.18 11.12 -14.83
N GLU A 184 6.64 11.87 -15.80
CA GLU A 184 7.34 12.97 -16.47
C GLU A 184 6.74 14.33 -16.14
N LYS A 185 5.44 14.37 -15.85
CA LYS A 185 4.74 15.64 -15.68
C LYS A 185 3.45 15.47 -14.91
N SER A 186 3.13 16.47 -14.10
CA SER A 186 1.83 16.62 -13.45
C SER A 186 1.27 18.02 -13.72
N ILE A 187 -0.05 18.11 -13.92
CA ILE A 187 -0.75 19.38 -14.09
C ILE A 187 -1.90 19.43 -13.11
N ALA A 188 -1.87 20.38 -12.18
CA ALA A 188 -2.90 20.61 -11.18
C ALA A 188 -3.72 21.87 -11.51
N ARG A 189 -5.04 21.77 -11.35
CA ARG A 189 -6.00 22.87 -11.55
C ARG A 189 -7.12 22.77 -10.53
N GLY A 190 -7.51 23.89 -9.94
CA GLY A 190 -8.44 23.89 -8.84
C GLY A 190 -8.79 25.28 -8.34
N SER A 191 -9.55 25.32 -7.25
CA SER A 191 -9.97 26.55 -6.58
C SER A 191 -8.87 27.19 -5.73
N ASP A 192 -7.82 26.44 -5.39
CA ASP A 192 -6.65 26.95 -4.67
C ASP A 192 -5.50 27.26 -5.64
N ALA A 193 -5.36 28.55 -5.97
CA ALA A 193 -4.37 29.03 -6.93
C ALA A 193 -2.93 28.72 -6.52
N LEU A 194 -2.64 28.52 -5.22
CA LEU A 194 -1.29 28.16 -4.75
C LEU A 194 -0.90 26.73 -5.11
N THR A 195 -1.89 25.87 -5.38
CA THR A 195 -1.69 24.47 -5.76
C THR A 195 -1.80 24.22 -7.26
N ASN A 196 -2.21 25.23 -8.03
CA ASN A 196 -2.34 25.14 -9.47
C ASN A 196 -0.98 25.28 -10.14
N GLY A 197 -0.74 24.48 -11.18
CA GLY A 197 0.50 24.60 -11.94
C GLY A 197 0.89 23.32 -12.65
N GLU A 198 2.13 23.34 -13.13
CA GLU A 198 2.77 22.24 -13.82
C GLU A 198 4.08 21.91 -13.11
N ASN A 199 4.36 20.61 -12.95
CA ASN A 199 5.64 20.11 -12.44
C ASN A 199 6.18 19.06 -13.40
N THR A 200 7.48 19.08 -13.67
CA THR A 200 8.21 18.23 -14.62
C THR A 200 9.37 17.52 -13.94
#